data_AF-A0A8T5T2W4-F1
#
_entry.id   AF-A0A8T5T2W4-F1
#
_cell.length_a   1.000
_cell.length_b   1.000
_cell.length_c   1.000
_cell.angle_alpha   90.00
_cell.angle_beta   90.00
_cell.angle_gamma   90.00
#
_symmetry.space_group_name_H-M   'P 1'
#
loop_
_entity.id
_entity.type
_entity.pdbx_description
1 polymer ?
#
loop_
_entity_poly.entity_id
_entity_poly.type
_entity_poly.pdbx_seq_one_letter_code
_entity_poly.pdbx_strand_id
1 'polypeptide(L)'
;MLEQNGIPVLALIVEPLVAIGMTILAVSGFIKYFEKRREPTLYLTLSFVFYSLGIACSGIGKWLQFFSNVSPEEIAFAGGTILIAYCLTALATVFLMVFVDLVFLEVGPWFVASVSIINGITLGMMFMKLSFTGDPYTTALYVVIYHALVTLALVLLLAILSFREARQNKERLPKIGFTFIGLYGIFVCMVFVLFAIDIALGGGYSTFYYLAWISAGIGSLCGFVGYIMPDWFKKLLKVQG
;
A
#
# COMPACT_ATOMS: atom_id res chain seq x y z
N MET A 1 -20.63 -2.42 18.84
CA MET A 1 -20.23 -3.18 17.63
C MET A 1 -19.84 -4.56 18.11
N LEU A 2 -20.14 -5.65 17.39
CA LEU A 2 -19.67 -6.98 17.81
C LEU A 2 -18.13 -7.00 17.77
N GLU A 3 -17.52 -7.32 18.90
CA GLU A 3 -16.07 -7.33 19.11
C GLU A 3 -15.70 -8.58 19.90
N GLN A 4 -14.61 -9.25 19.50
CA GLN A 4 -14.05 -10.39 20.19
C GLN A 4 -12.53 -10.29 20.17
N ASN A 5 -11.89 -10.51 21.33
CA ASN A 5 -10.44 -10.40 21.52
C ASN A 5 -9.85 -9.08 20.99
N GLY A 6 -10.53 -7.96 21.20
CA GLY A 6 -10.06 -6.63 20.76
C GLY A 6 -10.24 -6.37 19.26
N ILE A 7 -10.90 -7.26 18.52
CA ILE A 7 -11.10 -7.14 17.07
C ILE A 7 -12.60 -6.93 16.77
N PRO A 8 -12.99 -5.81 16.13
CA PRO A 8 -14.37 -5.61 15.71
C PRO A 8 -14.67 -6.39 14.43
N VAL A 9 -15.90 -6.92 14.31
CA VAL A 9 -16.35 -7.68 13.13
C VAL A 9 -16.17 -6.91 11.82
N LEU A 10 -16.30 -5.59 11.84
CA LEU A 10 -16.14 -4.77 10.64
C LEU A 10 -14.71 -4.83 10.06
N ALA A 11 -13.68 -4.99 10.90
CA ALA A 11 -12.30 -5.16 10.43
C ALA A 11 -12.12 -6.49 9.66
N LEU A 12 -12.83 -7.55 10.07
CA LEU A 12 -12.83 -8.85 9.40
C LEU A 12 -13.48 -8.83 8.02
N ILE A 13 -14.21 -7.77 7.69
CA ILE A 13 -14.91 -7.60 6.42
C ILE A 13 -14.12 -6.63 5.53
N VAL A 14 -13.82 -5.44 6.05
CA VAL A 14 -13.24 -4.35 5.24
C VAL A 14 -11.85 -4.72 4.72
N GLU A 15 -10.95 -5.22 5.57
CA GLU A 15 -9.58 -5.54 5.16
C GLU A 15 -9.51 -6.66 4.13
N PRO A 16 -10.17 -7.83 4.33
CA PRO A 16 -10.17 -8.87 3.31
C PRO A 16 -10.81 -8.41 2.00
N LEU A 17 -11.86 -7.59 2.02
CA LEU A 17 -12.44 -7.05 0.79
C LEU A 17 -11.46 -6.15 0.04
N VAL A 18 -10.72 -5.30 0.75
CA VAL A 18 -9.67 -4.47 0.14
C VAL A 18 -8.54 -5.34 -0.41
N ALA A 19 -8.09 -6.35 0.33
CA ALA A 19 -7.06 -7.29 -0.14
C ALA A 19 -7.50 -8.07 -1.39
N ILE A 20 -8.75 -8.53 -1.45
CA ILE A 20 -9.31 -9.19 -2.64
C ILE A 20 -9.33 -8.21 -3.82
N GLY A 21 -9.80 -6.99 -3.63
CA GLY A 21 -9.81 -5.95 -4.66
C GLY A 21 -8.40 -5.67 -5.20
N MET A 22 -7.42 -5.49 -4.32
CA MET A 22 -6.03 -5.27 -4.71
C MET A 22 -5.41 -6.49 -5.40
N THR A 23 -5.78 -7.71 -5.00
CA THR A 23 -5.36 -8.94 -5.69
C THR A 23 -5.89 -8.98 -7.12
N ILE A 24 -7.15 -8.61 -7.34
CA ILE A 24 -7.74 -8.52 -8.69
C ILE A 24 -6.97 -7.51 -9.54
N LEU A 25 -6.60 -6.35 -8.98
CA LEU A 25 -5.78 -5.35 -9.67
C LEU A 25 -4.37 -5.88 -10.00
N ALA A 26 -3.72 -6.59 -9.08
CA ALA A 26 -2.41 -7.19 -9.29
C ALA A 26 -2.45 -8.25 -10.41
N VAL A 27 -3.44 -9.15 -10.40
CA VAL A 27 -3.64 -10.14 -11.46
C VAL A 27 -3.88 -9.45 -12.81
N SER A 28 -4.74 -8.44 -12.84
CA SER A 28 -5.01 -7.65 -14.05
C SER A 28 -3.76 -6.92 -14.57
N GLY A 29 -2.92 -6.45 -13.65
CA GLY A 29 -1.62 -5.85 -13.95
C GLY A 29 -0.66 -6.83 -14.59
N PHE A 30 -0.59 -8.06 -14.07
CA PHE A 30 0.24 -9.12 -14.66
C PHE A 30 -0.22 -9.52 -16.05
N ILE A 31 -1.54 -9.67 -16.27
CA ILE A 31 -2.08 -9.94 -17.61
C ILE A 31 -1.58 -8.87 -18.59
N LYS A 32 -1.69 -7.58 -18.22
CA LYS A 32 -1.25 -6.45 -19.04
C LYS A 32 0.27 -6.39 -19.21
N TYR A 33 1.03 -6.81 -18.21
CA TYR A 33 2.48 -6.97 -18.33
C TYR A 33 2.83 -8.09 -19.33
N PHE A 34 2.19 -9.25 -19.27
CA PHE A 34 2.46 -10.34 -20.21
C PHE A 34 2.08 -9.99 -21.66
N GLU A 35 1.05 -9.17 -21.86
CA GLU A 35 0.67 -8.63 -23.17
C GLU A 35 1.71 -7.66 -23.75
N LYS A 36 2.23 -6.71 -22.94
CA LYS A 36 3.05 -5.59 -23.45
C LYS A 36 4.54 -5.68 -23.15
N ARG A 37 4.93 -6.52 -22.19
CA ARG A 37 6.30 -6.73 -21.66
C ARG A 37 7.04 -5.43 -21.29
N ARG A 38 6.31 -4.45 -20.74
CA ARG A 38 6.89 -3.18 -20.27
C ARG A 38 7.33 -3.28 -18.81
N GLU A 39 8.59 -3.00 -18.54
CA GLU A 39 9.16 -3.08 -17.19
C GLU A 39 8.44 -2.23 -16.15
N PRO A 40 8.05 -0.96 -16.40
CA PRO A 40 7.36 -0.20 -15.35
C PRO A 40 5.99 -0.81 -15.01
N THR A 41 5.33 -1.51 -15.95
CA THR A 41 4.10 -2.26 -15.65
C THR A 41 4.37 -3.37 -14.65
N LEU A 42 5.48 -4.10 -14.80
CA LEU A 42 5.87 -5.15 -13.87
C LEU A 42 6.10 -4.58 -12.48
N TYR A 43 6.90 -3.52 -12.35
CA TYR A 43 7.25 -2.95 -11.05
C TYR A 43 6.06 -2.33 -10.32
N LEU A 44 5.17 -1.64 -11.03
CA LEU A 44 3.91 -1.18 -10.44
C LEU A 44 3.03 -2.36 -10.00
N THR A 45 2.94 -3.41 -10.81
CA THR A 45 2.16 -4.62 -10.47
C THR A 45 2.74 -5.34 -9.25
N LEU A 46 4.06 -5.49 -9.17
CA LEU A 46 4.75 -6.06 -8.01
C LEU A 46 4.47 -5.23 -6.75
N SER A 47 4.46 -3.90 -6.84
CA SER A 47 4.06 -3.08 -5.70
C SER A 47 2.64 -3.42 -5.22
N PHE A 48 1.68 -3.61 -6.13
CA PHE A 48 0.32 -4.02 -5.77
C PHE A 48 0.25 -5.43 -5.18
N VAL A 49 1.06 -6.38 -5.65
CA VAL A 49 1.16 -7.72 -5.05
C VAL A 49 1.58 -7.61 -3.60
N PHE A 50 2.67 -6.89 -3.32
CA PHE A 50 3.22 -6.80 -1.97
C PHE A 50 2.32 -6.00 -1.03
N TYR A 51 1.69 -4.93 -1.50
CA TYR A 51 0.64 -4.26 -0.71
C TYR A 51 -0.54 -5.21 -0.43
N SER A 52 -1.04 -5.91 -1.45
CA SER A 52 -2.16 -6.85 -1.29
C SER A 52 -1.85 -7.97 -0.30
N LEU A 53 -0.66 -8.57 -0.40
CA LEU A 53 -0.17 -9.57 0.55
C LEU A 53 -0.07 -9.00 1.96
N GLY A 54 0.41 -7.76 2.11
CA GLY A 54 0.46 -7.08 3.41
C GLY A 54 -0.93 -6.94 4.05
N ILE A 55 -1.91 -6.46 3.29
CA ILE A 55 -3.29 -6.32 3.77
C ILE A 55 -3.89 -7.70 4.07
N ALA A 56 -3.66 -8.69 3.22
CA ALA A 56 -4.13 -10.06 3.44
C ALA A 56 -3.53 -10.66 4.72
N CYS A 57 -2.22 -10.52 4.94
CA CYS A 57 -1.55 -10.97 6.16
C CYS A 57 -2.16 -10.31 7.41
N SER A 58 -2.36 -8.99 7.38
CA SER A 58 -2.98 -8.27 8.49
C SER A 58 -4.42 -8.75 8.75
N GLY A 59 -5.22 -8.91 7.70
CA GLY A 59 -6.58 -9.41 7.79
C GLY A 59 -6.67 -10.84 8.32
N ILE A 60 -5.77 -11.73 7.89
CA ILE A 60 -5.67 -13.11 8.39
C ILE A 60 -5.34 -13.11 9.88
N GLY A 61 -4.38 -12.30 10.33
CA GLY A 61 -4.05 -12.25 11.76
C GLY A 61 -5.19 -11.74 12.63
N LYS A 62 -5.97 -10.77 12.14
CA LYS A 62 -7.20 -10.33 12.85
C LYS A 62 -8.28 -11.41 12.86
N TRP A 63 -8.43 -12.15 11.76
CA TRP A 63 -9.30 -13.32 11.71
C TRP A 63 -8.89 -14.36 12.76
N LEU A 64 -7.61 -14.72 12.80
CA LEU A 64 -7.08 -15.66 13.79
C LEU A 64 -7.30 -15.15 15.22
N GLN A 65 -7.04 -13.86 15.48
CA GLN A 65 -7.25 -13.26 16.81
C GLN A 65 -8.71 -13.29 17.22
N PHE A 66 -9.64 -12.92 16.33
CA PHE A 66 -11.07 -12.85 16.63
C PHE A 66 -11.63 -14.22 17.01
N PHE A 67 -11.29 -15.27 16.26
CA PHE A 67 -11.79 -16.62 16.49
C PHE A 67 -10.95 -17.46 17.46
N SER A 68 -9.86 -16.88 17.98
CA SER A 68 -9.03 -17.54 18.99
C SER A 68 -9.74 -17.61 20.34
N ASN A 69 -9.48 -18.68 21.10
CA ASN A 69 -9.85 -18.76 22.52
C ASN A 69 -8.69 -18.33 23.44
N VAL A 70 -7.54 -17.96 22.86
CA VAL A 70 -6.33 -17.53 23.56
C VAL A 70 -6.33 -16.01 23.68
N SER A 71 -6.00 -15.50 24.88
CA SER A 71 -5.92 -14.07 25.16
C SER A 71 -4.88 -13.38 24.26
N PRO A 72 -5.12 -12.14 23.76
CA PRO A 72 -4.13 -11.35 23.03
C PRO A 72 -2.82 -11.12 23.80
N GLU A 73 -2.86 -11.14 25.13
CA GLU A 73 -1.65 -10.99 25.97
C GLU A 73 -0.72 -12.21 25.85
N GLU A 74 -1.29 -13.40 25.64
CA GLU A 74 -0.56 -14.64 25.43
C GLU A 74 -0.13 -14.80 23.97
N ILE A 75 -1.08 -14.64 23.03
CA ILE A 75 -0.83 -14.71 21.59
C ILE A 75 -1.52 -13.55 20.87
N ALA A 76 -0.72 -12.61 20.38
CA ALA A 76 -1.11 -11.44 19.60
C ALA A 76 -0.96 -11.70 18.09
N PHE A 77 -1.85 -12.50 17.51
CA PHE A 77 -1.86 -12.78 16.06
C PHE A 77 -1.95 -11.51 15.21
N ALA A 78 -2.85 -10.59 15.58
CA ALA A 78 -3.00 -9.32 14.87
C ALA A 78 -1.72 -8.47 14.96
N GLY A 79 -1.08 -8.43 16.13
CA GLY A 79 0.16 -7.71 16.37
C GLY A 79 1.36 -8.27 15.58
N GLY A 80 1.55 -9.59 15.55
CA GLY A 80 2.64 -10.19 14.78
C GLY A 80 2.45 -10.04 13.28
N THR A 81 1.25 -10.31 12.78
CA THR A 81 0.95 -10.22 11.34
C THR A 81 0.96 -8.80 10.79
N ILE A 82 0.61 -7.77 11.57
CA ILE A 82 0.74 -6.38 11.11
C ILE A 82 2.22 -6.00 10.90
N LEU A 83 3.15 -6.51 11.70
CA LEU A 83 4.58 -6.28 11.45
C LEU A 83 5.06 -6.96 10.17
N ILE A 84 4.57 -8.17 9.88
CA ILE A 84 4.79 -8.84 8.59
C ILE A 84 4.21 -7.99 7.44
N ALA A 85 3.02 -7.43 7.63
CA ALA A 85 2.42 -6.54 6.64
C ALA A 85 3.30 -5.31 6.37
N TYR A 86 3.86 -4.68 7.40
CA TYR A 86 4.80 -3.57 7.23
C TYR A 86 6.06 -3.98 6.46
N CYS A 87 6.62 -5.18 6.71
CA CYS A 87 7.72 -5.70 5.90
C CYS A 87 7.34 -5.80 4.41
N LEU A 88 6.15 -6.32 4.11
CA LEU A 88 5.66 -6.40 2.75
C LEU A 88 5.47 -5.00 2.13
N THR A 89 5.01 -4.00 2.89
CA THR A 89 4.91 -2.62 2.39
C THR A 89 6.27 -1.97 2.11
N ALA A 90 7.33 -2.32 2.86
CA ALA A 90 8.68 -1.86 2.57
C ALA A 90 9.18 -2.41 1.23
N LEU A 91 8.92 -3.70 0.95
CA LEU A 91 9.20 -4.29 -0.37
C LEU A 91 8.35 -3.65 -1.48
N ALA A 92 7.06 -3.42 -1.23
CA ALA A 92 6.18 -2.73 -2.17
C ALA A 92 6.72 -1.33 -2.53
N THR A 93 7.25 -0.61 -1.54
CA THR A 93 7.82 0.73 -1.71
C THR A 93 9.06 0.70 -2.61
N VAL A 94 9.93 -0.32 -2.49
CA VAL A 94 11.08 -0.50 -3.39
C VAL A 94 10.61 -0.65 -4.84
N PHE A 95 9.69 -1.57 -5.11
CA PHE A 95 9.17 -1.76 -6.47
C PHE A 95 8.48 -0.51 -7.02
N LEU A 96 7.75 0.22 -6.16
CA LEU A 96 7.12 1.47 -6.56
C LEU A 96 8.16 2.54 -6.93
N MET A 97 9.29 2.61 -6.23
CA MET A 97 10.34 3.57 -6.56
C MET A 97 11.15 3.17 -7.79
N VAL A 98 11.28 1.87 -8.10
CA VAL A 98 11.79 1.43 -9.41
C VAL A 98 10.85 1.89 -10.52
N PHE A 99 9.54 1.75 -10.33
CA PHE A 99 8.56 2.32 -11.27
C PHE A 99 8.71 3.84 -11.43
N VAL A 100 8.90 4.57 -10.33
CA VAL A 100 9.10 6.02 -10.37
C VAL A 100 10.36 6.38 -11.16
N ASP A 101 11.47 5.69 -10.92
CA ASP A 101 12.72 5.93 -11.63
C ASP A 101 12.55 5.74 -13.14
N LEU A 102 11.94 4.62 -13.55
CA LEU A 102 11.74 4.30 -14.96
C LEU A 102 10.76 5.21 -15.70
N VAL A 103 9.84 5.87 -15.00
CA VAL A 103 8.78 6.69 -15.64
C VAL A 103 9.06 8.19 -15.53
N PHE A 104 9.73 8.66 -14.48
CA PHE A 104 9.81 10.09 -14.16
C PHE A 104 11.21 10.65 -13.96
N LEU A 105 12.15 9.86 -13.45
CA LEU A 105 13.46 10.38 -13.00
C LEU A 105 14.60 10.02 -13.93
N GLU A 106 14.63 8.78 -14.43
CA GLU A 106 15.72 8.23 -15.25
C GLU A 106 17.11 8.45 -14.60
N VAL A 107 17.19 8.43 -13.27
CA VAL A 107 18.45 8.65 -12.52
C VAL A 107 19.27 7.38 -12.50
N GLY A 108 18.62 6.22 -12.53
CA GLY A 108 19.24 4.92 -12.68
C GLY A 108 19.56 4.23 -11.35
N PRO A 109 20.52 3.28 -11.34
CA PRO A 109 20.61 2.26 -10.30
C PRO A 109 20.93 2.79 -8.90
N TRP A 110 21.60 3.95 -8.79
CA TRP A 110 21.96 4.53 -7.49
C TRP A 110 20.76 5.02 -6.68
N PHE A 111 19.75 5.59 -7.35
CA PHE A 111 18.51 6.00 -6.69
C PHE A 111 17.77 4.78 -6.14
N VAL A 112 17.58 3.75 -6.97
CA VAL A 112 16.95 2.49 -6.60
C VAL A 112 17.70 1.78 -5.47
N ALA A 113 19.03 1.73 -5.53
CA ALA A 113 19.86 1.11 -4.50
C ALA A 113 19.70 1.84 -3.15
N SER A 114 19.69 3.17 -3.16
CA SER A 114 19.51 3.97 -1.94
C SER A 114 18.14 3.72 -1.30
N VAL A 115 17.06 3.70 -2.09
CA VAL A 115 15.71 3.37 -1.61
C VAL A 115 15.67 1.94 -1.05
N SER A 116 16.31 0.99 -1.74
CA SER A 116 16.37 -0.42 -1.33
C SER A 116 17.12 -0.59 -0.01
N ILE A 117 18.22 0.14 0.19
CA ILE A 117 18.98 0.12 1.46
C ILE A 117 18.11 0.67 2.59
N ILE A 118 17.47 1.82 2.40
CA ILE A 118 16.62 2.45 3.43
C ILE A 118 15.47 1.51 3.82
N ASN A 119 14.79 0.89 2.85
CA ASN A 119 13.72 -0.08 3.12
C ASN A 119 14.26 -1.42 3.67
N GLY A 120 15.48 -1.81 3.30
CA GLY A 120 16.19 -2.96 3.88
C GLY A 120 16.49 -2.76 5.38
N ILE A 121 16.85 -1.54 5.78
CA ILE A 121 17.00 -1.17 7.19
C ILE A 121 15.65 -1.29 7.91
N THR A 122 14.55 -0.80 7.31
CA THR A 122 13.20 -1.02 7.87
C THR A 122 12.90 -2.50 8.08
N LEU A 123 13.15 -3.33 7.06
CA LEU A 123 12.92 -4.77 7.13
C LEU A 123 13.70 -5.42 8.27
N GLY A 124 14.99 -5.11 8.41
CA GLY A 124 15.82 -5.62 9.49
C GLY A 124 15.29 -5.21 10.87
N MET A 125 14.94 -3.94 11.05
CA MET A 125 14.38 -3.45 12.31
C MET A 125 13.03 -4.09 12.66
N MET A 126 12.13 -4.26 11.69
CA MET A 126 10.84 -4.91 11.88
C MET A 126 11.00 -6.39 12.21
N PHE A 127 11.89 -7.09 11.52
CA PHE A 127 12.12 -8.52 11.73
C PHE A 127 12.68 -8.81 13.13
N MET A 128 13.55 -7.94 13.66
CA MET A 128 14.04 -8.04 15.04
C MET A 128 12.95 -7.82 16.10
N LYS A 129 11.85 -7.15 15.74
CA LYS A 129 10.69 -6.91 16.62
C LYS A 129 9.53 -7.86 16.36
N LEU A 130 9.65 -8.77 15.38
CA LEU A 130 8.61 -9.70 15.05
C LEU A 130 8.41 -10.69 16.20
N SER A 131 7.26 -10.59 16.86
CA SER A 131 6.81 -11.51 17.89
C SER A 131 5.31 -11.73 17.75
N PHE A 132 4.84 -12.88 18.23
CA PHE A 132 3.42 -13.19 18.38
C PHE A 132 2.98 -13.19 19.85
N THR A 133 3.85 -12.78 20.77
CA THR A 133 3.57 -12.72 22.21
C THR A 133 3.69 -11.28 22.71
N GLY A 134 2.92 -10.93 23.75
CA GLY A 134 2.85 -9.57 24.27
C GLY A 134 2.27 -8.57 23.26
N ASP A 135 2.74 -7.33 23.28
CA ASP A 135 2.33 -6.28 22.33
C ASP A 135 3.46 -5.93 21.33
N PRO A 136 3.65 -6.75 20.29
CA PRO A 136 4.72 -6.55 19.32
C PRO A 136 4.57 -5.22 18.57
N TYR A 137 3.33 -4.75 18.34
CA TYR A 137 3.09 -3.51 17.62
C TYR A 137 3.59 -2.30 18.40
N THR A 138 3.23 -2.19 19.69
CA THR A 138 3.71 -1.08 20.53
C THR A 138 5.23 -1.10 20.68
N THR A 139 5.84 -2.26 20.84
CA THR A 139 7.31 -2.37 20.93
C THR A 139 8.05 -2.00 19.63
N ALA A 140 7.36 -2.08 18.49
CA ALA A 140 7.86 -1.72 17.16
C ALA A 140 7.39 -0.34 16.68
N LEU A 141 6.61 0.41 17.49
CA LEU A 141 5.94 1.63 17.06
C LEU A 141 6.90 2.67 16.45
N TYR A 142 8.09 2.83 17.03
CA TYR A 142 9.10 3.74 16.48
C TYR A 142 9.61 3.31 15.09
N VAL A 143 9.69 2.00 14.84
CA VAL A 143 10.06 1.44 13.52
C VAL A 143 8.92 1.68 12.53
N VAL A 144 7.66 1.51 12.97
CA VAL A 144 6.46 1.81 12.18
C VAL A 144 6.43 3.29 11.78
N ILE A 145 6.69 4.20 12.73
CA ILE A 145 6.74 5.65 12.47
C ILE A 145 7.87 5.98 11.48
N TYR A 146 9.08 5.44 11.69
CA TYR A 146 10.19 5.62 10.77
C TYR A 146 9.81 5.18 9.34
N HIS A 147 9.25 3.98 9.21
CA HIS A 147 8.79 3.45 7.92
C HIS A 147 7.72 4.32 7.28
N ALA A 148 6.72 4.74 8.05
CA ALA A 148 5.66 5.62 7.57
C ALA A 148 6.22 6.95 7.02
N LEU A 149 7.18 7.56 7.72
CA LEU A 149 7.83 8.80 7.26
C LEU A 149 8.62 8.59 5.96
N VAL A 150 9.38 7.50 5.86
CA VAL A 150 10.12 7.14 4.65
C VAL A 150 9.16 6.93 3.48
N THR A 151 8.12 6.10 3.66
CA THR A 151 7.13 5.84 2.61
C THR A 151 6.40 7.11 2.22
N LEU A 152 5.97 7.95 3.18
CA LEU A 152 5.32 9.24 2.92
C LEU A 152 6.18 10.15 2.05
N ALA A 153 7.47 10.30 2.35
CA ALA A 153 8.37 11.11 1.54
C ALA A 153 8.47 10.60 0.09
N LEU A 154 8.59 9.28 -0.07
CA LEU A 154 8.72 8.63 -1.38
C LEU A 154 7.43 8.68 -2.20
N VAL A 155 6.26 8.47 -1.58
CA VAL A 155 4.98 8.55 -2.30
C VAL A 155 4.55 9.99 -2.57
N LEU A 156 4.98 10.96 -1.74
CA LEU A 156 4.82 12.38 -2.02
C LEU A 156 5.67 12.79 -3.23
N LEU A 157 6.90 12.29 -3.34
CA LEU A 157 7.73 12.48 -4.53
C LEU A 157 7.02 11.96 -5.79
N LEU A 158 6.47 10.74 -5.76
CA LEU A 158 5.65 10.19 -6.85
C LEU A 158 4.49 11.13 -7.21
N ALA A 159 3.75 11.63 -6.21
CA ALA A 159 2.61 12.50 -6.44
C ALA A 159 3.03 13.81 -7.12
N ILE A 160 4.10 14.44 -6.62
CA ILE A 160 4.65 15.69 -7.17
C ILE A 160 5.09 15.50 -8.62
N LEU A 161 5.88 14.47 -8.90
CA LEU A 161 6.37 14.17 -10.25
C LEU A 161 5.19 13.90 -11.20
N SER A 162 4.23 13.07 -10.77
CA SER A 162 3.07 12.73 -11.59
C SER A 162 2.20 13.95 -11.91
N PHE A 163 1.91 14.80 -10.92
CA PHE A 163 1.15 16.03 -11.19
C PHE A 163 1.93 17.05 -12.02
N ARG A 164 3.26 17.10 -11.90
CA ARG A 164 4.11 17.93 -12.76
C ARG A 164 4.02 17.45 -14.21
N GLU A 165 4.18 16.16 -14.46
CA GLU A 165 4.05 15.58 -15.80
C GLU A 165 2.66 15.79 -16.38
N ALA A 166 1.60 15.61 -15.58
CA ALA A 166 0.23 15.87 -16.01
C ALA A 166 0.01 17.31 -16.47
N ARG A 167 0.66 18.29 -15.83
CA ARG A 167 0.55 19.71 -16.20
C ARG A 167 1.30 20.04 -17.49
N GLN A 168 2.43 19.38 -17.74
CA GLN A 168 3.28 19.63 -18.90
C GLN A 168 2.78 18.92 -20.17
N ASN A 169 2.04 17.81 -20.02
CA ASN A 169 1.49 17.07 -21.14
C ASN A 169 0.34 17.81 -21.85
N LYS A 170 0.47 17.99 -23.17
CA LYS A 170 -0.57 18.57 -24.04
C LYS A 170 -1.67 17.56 -24.38
N GLU A 171 -1.31 16.28 -24.50
CA GLU A 171 -2.24 15.23 -24.83
C GLU A 171 -3.13 14.88 -23.63
N ARG A 172 -4.44 14.79 -23.89
CA ARG A 172 -5.45 14.57 -22.84
C ARG A 172 -5.28 13.25 -22.11
N LEU A 173 -4.97 12.17 -22.85
CA LEU A 173 -4.93 10.83 -22.28
C LEU A 173 -3.73 10.62 -21.33
N PRO A 174 -2.47 10.92 -21.71
CA PRO A 174 -1.34 10.91 -20.79
C PRO A 174 -1.55 11.81 -19.58
N LYS A 175 -2.10 13.01 -19.79
CA LYS A 175 -2.42 13.95 -18.70
C LYS A 175 -3.37 13.36 -17.67
N ILE A 176 -4.43 12.68 -18.10
CA ILE A 176 -5.35 11.99 -17.19
C ILE A 176 -4.61 10.86 -16.47
N GLY A 177 -3.83 10.05 -17.20
CA GLY A 177 -3.01 8.98 -16.64
C GLY A 177 -2.14 9.42 -15.48
N PHE A 178 -1.30 10.43 -15.74
CA PHE A 178 -0.42 11.02 -14.73
C PHE A 178 -1.20 11.65 -13.57
N THR A 179 -2.37 12.24 -13.82
CA THR A 179 -3.23 12.74 -12.74
C THR A 179 -3.68 11.61 -11.81
N PHE A 180 -4.09 10.46 -12.36
CA PHE A 180 -4.48 9.29 -11.58
C PHE A 180 -3.31 8.66 -10.81
N ILE A 181 -2.10 8.63 -11.39
CA ILE A 181 -0.90 8.20 -10.66
C ILE A 181 -0.58 9.19 -9.52
N GLY A 182 -0.76 10.49 -9.74
CA GLY A 182 -0.63 11.50 -8.69
C GLY A 182 -1.62 11.29 -7.56
N LEU A 183 -2.89 11.03 -7.89
CA LEU A 183 -3.93 10.71 -6.91
C LEU A 183 -3.63 9.42 -6.14
N TYR A 184 -3.04 8.41 -6.80
CA TYR A 184 -2.56 7.22 -6.10
C TYR A 184 -1.56 7.57 -4.99
N GLY A 185 -0.55 8.39 -5.27
CA GLY A 185 0.39 8.87 -4.25
C GLY A 185 -0.31 9.59 -3.10
N ILE A 186 -1.28 10.46 -3.39
CA ILE A 186 -2.06 11.18 -2.37
C ILE A 186 -2.88 10.21 -1.50
N PHE A 187 -3.58 9.25 -2.09
CA PHE A 187 -4.36 8.27 -1.33
C PHE A 187 -3.47 7.39 -0.46
N VAL A 188 -2.28 7.01 -0.93
CA VAL A 188 -1.31 6.29 -0.08
C VAL A 188 -0.83 7.16 1.08
N CYS A 189 -0.58 8.46 0.86
CA CYS A 189 -0.30 9.37 1.97
C CYS A 189 -1.46 9.42 2.98
N MET A 190 -2.70 9.46 2.49
CA MET A 190 -3.88 9.45 3.35
C MET A 190 -3.96 8.19 4.22
N VAL A 191 -3.54 7.01 3.73
CA VAL A 191 -3.49 5.78 4.54
C VAL A 191 -2.71 6.01 5.84
N PHE A 192 -1.49 6.53 5.74
CA PHE A 192 -0.64 6.77 6.92
C PHE A 192 -1.19 7.88 7.82
N VAL A 193 -1.71 8.96 7.24
CA VAL A 193 -2.33 10.05 8.01
C VAL A 193 -3.55 9.56 8.79
N LEU A 194 -4.40 8.75 8.16
CA LEU A 194 -5.62 8.22 8.78
C LEU A 194 -5.29 7.21 9.90
N PHE A 195 -4.29 6.34 9.71
CA PHE A 195 -3.82 5.49 10.82
C PHE A 195 -3.17 6.28 11.94
N ALA A 196 -2.40 7.33 11.64
CA ALA A 196 -1.84 8.19 12.68
C ALA A 196 -2.93 8.88 13.51
N ILE A 197 -4.00 9.36 12.86
CA ILE A 197 -5.17 9.93 13.54
C ILE A 197 -5.89 8.87 14.38
N ASP A 198 -6.08 7.66 13.84
CA ASP A 198 -6.70 6.54 14.57
C ASP A 198 -5.96 6.26 15.89
N ILE A 199 -4.63 6.11 15.82
CA ILE A 199 -3.76 5.90 16.98
C ILE A 199 -3.84 7.08 17.95
N ALA A 200 -3.80 8.31 17.45
CA ALA A 200 -3.83 9.52 18.30
C ALA A 200 -5.15 9.67 19.07
N LEU A 201 -6.25 9.14 18.55
CA LEU A 201 -7.55 9.12 19.23
C LEU A 201 -7.68 8.01 20.28
N GLY A 202 -6.60 7.24 20.52
CA GLY A 202 -6.59 6.12 21.46
C GLY A 202 -7.39 4.91 20.96
N GLY A 203 -7.78 4.90 19.69
CA GLY A 203 -8.49 3.80 19.05
C GLY A 203 -7.54 2.93 18.21
N GLY A 204 -7.86 1.65 18.08
CA GLY A 204 -7.24 0.74 17.10
C GLY A 204 -8.15 0.40 15.91
N TYR A 205 -9.39 0.93 15.91
CA TYR A 205 -10.46 0.61 14.96
C TYR A 205 -11.51 1.73 14.84
N SER A 206 -11.11 3.00 14.91
CA SER A 206 -12.06 4.12 14.71
C SER A 206 -12.53 4.19 13.25
N THR A 207 -13.40 5.15 12.91
CA THR A 207 -13.77 5.39 11.51
C THR A 207 -12.55 5.67 10.62
N PHE A 208 -11.50 6.29 11.16
CA PHE A 208 -10.27 6.59 10.42
C PHE A 208 -9.50 5.32 10.02
N TYR A 209 -9.54 4.27 10.85
CA TYR A 209 -8.99 2.96 10.53
C TYR A 209 -9.58 2.40 9.22
N TYR A 210 -10.90 2.40 9.10
CA TYR A 210 -11.59 1.88 7.91
C TYR A 210 -11.38 2.77 6.68
N LEU A 211 -11.37 4.10 6.88
CA LEU A 211 -11.06 5.05 5.82
C LEU A 211 -9.64 4.87 5.29
N ALA A 212 -8.68 4.48 6.13
CA ALA A 212 -7.32 4.18 5.70
C ALA A 212 -7.31 3.01 4.71
N TRP A 213 -7.97 1.90 5.04
CA TRP A 213 -8.06 0.75 4.13
C TRP A 213 -8.81 1.06 2.84
N ILE A 214 -9.93 1.80 2.93
CA ILE A 214 -10.67 2.24 1.74
C ILE A 214 -9.78 3.14 0.86
N SER A 215 -8.99 4.03 1.47
CA SER A 215 -8.04 4.88 0.75
C SER A 215 -6.96 4.06 0.06
N ALA A 216 -6.45 2.99 0.67
CA ALA A 216 -5.50 2.07 0.04
C ALA A 216 -6.10 1.40 -1.21
N GLY A 217 -7.35 0.95 -1.12
CA GLY A 217 -8.09 0.36 -2.25
C GLY A 217 -8.33 1.35 -3.40
N ILE A 218 -8.85 2.54 -3.09
CA ILE A 218 -9.09 3.61 -4.08
C ILE A 218 -7.77 4.05 -4.71
N GLY A 219 -6.74 4.27 -3.91
CA GLY A 219 -5.42 4.64 -4.39
C GLY A 219 -4.87 3.61 -5.37
N SER A 220 -4.93 2.32 -5.02
CA SER A 220 -4.44 1.25 -5.90
C SER A 220 -5.21 1.19 -7.21
N LEU A 221 -6.53 1.41 -7.18
CA LEU A 221 -7.34 1.54 -8.39
C LEU A 221 -6.90 2.74 -9.24
N CYS A 222 -6.62 3.89 -8.62
CA CYS A 222 -6.08 5.05 -9.32
C CYS A 222 -4.72 4.74 -9.98
N GLY A 223 -3.82 4.07 -9.28
CA GLY A 223 -2.51 3.69 -9.82
C GLY A 223 -2.65 2.73 -11.02
N PHE A 224 -3.50 1.72 -10.87
CA PHE A 224 -3.82 0.78 -11.95
C PHE A 224 -4.39 1.49 -13.18
N VAL A 225 -5.47 2.26 -13.01
CA VAL A 225 -6.12 2.96 -14.12
C VAL A 225 -5.20 4.01 -14.73
N GLY A 226 -4.43 4.72 -13.92
CA GLY A 226 -3.55 5.80 -14.34
C GLY A 226 -2.42 5.35 -15.24
N TYR A 227 -1.77 4.23 -14.92
CA TYR A 227 -0.65 3.73 -15.72
C TYR A 227 -1.05 2.70 -16.78
N ILE A 228 -1.88 1.72 -16.43
CA ILE A 228 -2.23 0.62 -17.35
C ILE A 228 -3.27 1.07 -18.39
N MET A 229 -4.16 2.00 -18.01
CA MET A 229 -5.24 2.53 -18.84
C MET A 229 -6.03 1.43 -19.59
N PRO A 230 -6.85 0.63 -18.88
CA PRO A 230 -7.62 -0.43 -19.51
C PRO A 230 -8.64 0.15 -20.51
N ASP A 231 -9.02 -0.64 -21.51
CA ASP A 231 -9.81 -0.13 -22.64
C ASP A 231 -11.23 0.31 -22.24
N TRP A 232 -11.82 -0.30 -21.20
CA TRP A 232 -13.08 0.16 -20.64
C TRP A 232 -12.97 1.61 -20.11
N PHE A 233 -11.83 1.98 -19.54
CA PHE A 233 -11.59 3.32 -19.01
C PHE A 233 -11.37 4.32 -20.15
N LYS A 234 -10.60 3.94 -21.18
CA LYS A 234 -10.42 4.77 -22.39
C LYS A 234 -11.76 5.06 -23.09
N LYS A 235 -12.63 4.05 -23.21
CA LYS A 235 -13.99 4.18 -23.75
C LYS A 235 -14.82 5.17 -22.93
N LEU A 236 -14.75 5.09 -21.60
CA LEU A 236 -15.44 6.03 -20.71
C LEU A 236 -14.99 7.48 -20.94
N LEU A 237 -13.71 7.70 -21.20
CA LEU A 237 -13.16 9.03 -21.49
C LEU A 237 -13.52 9.57 -22.89
N LYS A 238 -14.22 8.78 -23.72
CA LYS A 238 -14.52 9.08 -25.14
C LYS A 238 -13.27 9.44 -25.95
N VAL A 239 -12.11 8.89 -25.54
CA VAL A 239 -10.87 9.02 -26.30
C VAL A 239 -10.84 7.83 -27.26
N GLN A 240 -11.22 8.05 -28.51
CA GLN A 240 -10.88 7.14 -29.61
C GLN A 240 -9.42 7.42 -29.97
N GLY A 241 -8.58 6.39 -29.85
CA GLY A 241 -7.18 6.45 -30.26
C GLY A 241 -7.02 6.40 -31.76
#